data_AF-A0A2D7XAU0-F1
#
_entry.id   AF-A0A2D7XAU0-F1
#
_cell.length_a   1.000
_cell.length_b   1.000
_cell.length_c   1.000
_cell.angle_alpha   90.00
_cell.angle_beta   90.00
_cell.angle_gamma   90.00
#
_symmetry.space_group_name_H-M   'P 1'
#
loop_
_entity.id
_entity.type
_entity.pdbx_description
1 polymer ?
#
loop_
_entity_poly.entity_id
_entity_poly.type
_entity_poly.pdbx_seq_one_letter_code
_entity_poly.pdbx_strand_id
1 'polypeptide(L)' 'MKEDHKLKNSWEAMSKARTAKYQAYKKTVMPIIEEIQGTGIKTLQGIADGLSDRKIKTRYGKDVWYASQVKNLLER' A
#
# COMPACT_ATOMS: atom_id res chain seq x y z
N MET A 1 -8.83 -18.51 34.87
CA MET A 1 -9.14 -17.79 33.61
C MET A 1 -8.52 -16.39 33.62
N LYS A 2 -7.26 -16.21 33.21
CA LYS A 2 -6.62 -14.87 33.05
C LYS A 2 -5.55 -14.82 31.94
N GLU A 3 -5.55 -15.73 30.96
CA GLU A 3 -4.52 -15.78 29.91
C GLU A 3 -4.99 -15.29 28.53
N ASP A 4 -6.28 -15.41 28.20
CA ASP A 4 -6.83 -15.01 26.89
C ASP A 4 -6.87 -13.50 26.61
N HIS A 5 -6.78 -12.64 27.64
CA HIS A 5 -6.95 -11.19 27.48
C HIS A 5 -5.66 -10.45 27.07
N LYS A 6 -4.47 -10.99 27.36
CA LYS A 6 -3.19 -10.36 26.97
C LYS A 6 -2.89 -10.54 25.47
N LEU A 7 -3.33 -11.63 24.86
CA LEU A 7 -3.11 -11.94 23.44
C LEU A 7 -4.01 -11.11 22.51
N LYS A 8 -5.27 -10.85 22.90
CA LYS A 8 -6.21 -10.01 22.13
C LYS A 8 -5.71 -8.57 21.95
N ASN A 9 -5.26 -7.95 23.05
CA ASN A 9 -4.69 -6.60 23.03
C ASN A 9 -3.42 -6.51 22.16
N SER A 10 -2.60 -7.55 22.14
CA SER A 10 -1.37 -7.61 21.34
C SER A 10 -1.65 -7.72 19.83
N TRP A 11 -2.64 -8.53 19.43
CA TRP A 11 -3.05 -8.66 18.03
C TRP A 11 -3.72 -7.39 17.50
N GLU A 12 -4.59 -6.76 18.29
CA GLU A 12 -5.24 -5.50 17.92
C GLU A 12 -4.23 -4.35 17.80
N ALA A 13 -3.31 -4.22 18.75
CA ALA A 13 -2.25 -3.21 18.68
C ALA A 13 -1.33 -3.43 17.48
N MET A 14 -0.94 -4.68 17.21
CA MET A 14 -0.11 -5.02 16.04
C MET A 14 -0.86 -4.77 14.72
N SER A 15 -2.15 -5.09 14.66
CA SER A 15 -3.00 -4.83 13.50
C SER A 15 -3.15 -3.33 13.22
N LYS A 16 -3.44 -2.53 14.27
CA LYS A 16 -3.50 -1.06 14.17
C LYS A 16 -2.17 -0.46 13.69
N ALA A 17 -1.04 -0.92 14.23
CA ALA A 17 0.29 -0.45 13.82
C ALA A 17 0.60 -0.80 12.35
N ARG A 18 0.21 -2.00 11.89
CA ARG A 18 0.36 -2.41 10.48
C ARG A 18 -0.47 -1.55 9.53
N THR A 19 -1.69 -1.18 9.95
CA THR A 19 -2.60 -0.29 9.19
C THR A 19 -2.08 1.14 9.15
N ALA A 20 -1.60 1.69 10.28
CA ALA A 20 -1.04 3.04 10.32
C ALA A 20 0.17 3.19 9.38
N LYS A 21 1.10 2.22 9.39
CA LYS A 21 2.24 2.21 8.45
C LYS A 21 1.79 2.09 6.99
N TYR A 22 0.72 1.34 6.73
CA TYR A 22 0.15 1.24 5.38
C TYR A 22 -0.42 2.57 4.92
N GLN A 23 -1.22 3.24 5.76
CA GLN A 23 -1.83 4.53 5.42
C GLN A 23 -0.80 5.63 5.22
N ALA A 24 0.26 5.65 6.05
CA ALA A 24 1.38 6.58 5.87
C ALA A 24 2.06 6.38 4.50
N TYR A 25 2.36 5.14 4.14
CA TYR A 25 2.92 4.80 2.83
C TYR A 25 1.96 5.10 1.67
N LYS A 26 0.66 4.86 1.85
CA LYS A 26 -0.36 5.21 0.85
C LYS A 26 -0.33 6.71 0.55
N LYS A 27 -0.23 7.56 1.58
CA LYS A 27 -0.13 9.02 1.42
C LYS A 27 1.09 9.47 0.63
N THR A 28 2.21 8.75 0.70
CA THR A 28 3.41 9.11 -0.06
C THR A 28 3.33 8.69 -1.52
N VAL A 29 2.65 7.58 -1.83
CA VAL A 29 2.58 7.04 -3.20
C VAL A 29 1.35 7.54 -3.97
N MET A 30 0.25 7.87 -3.30
CA MET A 30 -0.96 8.39 -3.94
C MET A 30 -0.74 9.56 -4.90
N PRO A 31 0.00 10.64 -4.55
CA PRO A 31 0.22 11.73 -5.50
C PRO A 31 0.92 11.25 -6.78
N ILE A 32 1.83 10.27 -6.68
CA ILE A 32 2.52 9.70 -7.84
C ILE A 32 1.54 8.90 -8.71
N ILE A 33 0.62 8.16 -8.09
CA ILE A 33 -0.45 7.45 -8.82
C ILE A 33 -1.35 8.46 -9.54
N GLU A 34 -1.73 9.55 -8.89
CA GLU A 34 -2.55 10.61 -9.48
C GLU A 34 -1.84 11.30 -10.65
N GLU A 35 -0.53 11.55 -10.54
CA GLU A 35 0.28 12.05 -11.66
C GLU A 35 0.28 11.09 -12.85
N ILE A 36 0.46 9.78 -12.61
CA ILE A 36 0.40 8.75 -13.66
C ILE A 36 -0.99 8.69 -14.29
N GLN A 37 -2.06 8.82 -13.49
CA GLN A 37 -3.42 8.90 -14.00
C GLN A 37 -3.66 10.17 -14.83
N GLY A 38 -3.03 11.28 -14.45
CA GLY A 38 -3.06 12.56 -15.17
C GLY A 38 -2.44 12.48 -16.56
N THR A 39 -1.51 11.54 -16.82
CA THR A 39 -0.96 11.31 -18.17
C THR A 39 -1.88 10.48 -19.08
N GLY A 40 -3.08 10.12 -18.60
CA GLY A 40 -4.06 9.32 -19.35
C GLY A 40 -4.01 7.82 -19.05
N ILE A 41 -3.10 7.35 -18.21
CA ILE A 41 -2.99 5.94 -17.84
C ILE A 41 -4.02 5.61 -16.74
N LYS A 42 -5.09 4.92 -17.10
CA LYS A 42 -6.18 4.59 -16.15
C LYS A 42 -6.26 3.12 -15.75
N THR A 43 -5.48 2.25 -16.38
CA THR A 43 -5.49 0.82 -16.06
C THR A 43 -4.60 0.54 -14.86
N LEU A 44 -5.01 -0.41 -14.01
CA LEU A 44 -4.21 -0.83 -12.85
C LEU A 44 -2.81 -1.32 -13.24
N GLN A 45 -2.74 -2.03 -14.37
CA GLN A 45 -1.46 -2.51 -14.91
C GLN A 45 -0.59 -1.33 -15.39
N GLY A 46 -1.15 -0.40 -16.16
CA GLY A 46 -0.37 0.76 -16.62
C GLY A 46 0.12 1.65 -15.46
N ILE A 47 -0.68 1.78 -14.40
CA ILE A 47 -0.24 2.48 -13.18
C ILE A 47 0.92 1.72 -12.52
N ALA A 48 0.84 0.39 -12.43
CA ALA A 48 1.91 -0.44 -11.88
C ALA A 48 3.20 -0.34 -12.72
N ASP A 49 3.08 -0.38 -14.05
CA ASP A 49 4.21 -0.20 -14.96
C ASP A 49 4.82 1.19 -14.79
N GLY A 50 4.00 2.25 -14.71
CA GLY A 50 4.46 3.62 -14.47
C GLY A 50 5.16 3.80 -13.12
N LEU A 51 4.70 3.13 -12.06
CA LEU A 51 5.38 3.14 -10.76
C LEU A 51 6.72 2.40 -10.80
N SER A 52 6.78 1.28 -11.53
CA SER A 52 7.98 0.47 -11.70
C SER A 52 9.04 1.19 -12.54
N ASP A 53 8.61 1.84 -13.63
CA ASP A 53 9.47 2.65 -14.52
C ASP A 53 10.09 3.83 -13.77
N ARG A 54 9.31 4.50 -12.92
CA ARG A 54 9.79 5.55 -12.00
C ARG A 54 10.66 5.04 -10.86
N LYS A 55 10.94 3.73 -10.79
CA LYS A 55 11.73 3.05 -9.74
C LYS A 55 11.22 3.32 -8.33
N ILE A 56 9.91 3.53 -8.19
CA ILE A 56 9.28 3.69 -6.89
C ILE A 56 9.28 2.32 -6.22
N LYS A 57 9.96 2.19 -5.08
CA LYS A 57 9.94 0.93 -4.35
C LYS A 57 8.57 0.70 -3.73
N THR A 58 8.08 -0.53 -3.84
CA THR A 58 6.89 -1.00 -3.11
C THR A 58 7.14 -0.91 -1.60
N ARG A 59 6.06 -1.01 -0.80
CA ARG A 59 6.14 -1.07 0.68
C ARG A 59 7.14 -2.13 1.19
N TYR A 60 7.32 -3.22 0.43
CA TYR A 60 8.21 -4.33 0.78
C TYR A 60 9.63 -4.17 0.22
N GLY A 61 9.96 -3.01 -0.36
CA GLY A 61 11.28 -2.72 -0.94
C GLY A 61 11.52 -3.29 -2.33
N LYS A 62 10.51 -3.94 -2.95
CA LYS A 62 10.62 -4.46 -4.32
C LYS A 62 10.50 -3.35 -5.35
N ASP A 63 11.24 -3.50 -6.44
CA ASP A 63 11.29 -2.55 -7.56
C ASP A 63 10.15 -2.74 -8.57
N VAL A 64 9.50 -3.90 -8.56
CA VAL A 64 8.39 -4.23 -9.47
C VAL A 64 7.06 -4.08 -8.75
N TRP A 65 6.15 -3.32 -9.37
CA TRP A 65 4.76 -3.20 -8.96
C TRP A 65 3.86 -4.15 -9.74
N TYR A 66 2.87 -4.68 -9.05
CA TYR A 66 1.80 -5.48 -9.66
C TYR A 66 0.47 -4.73 -9.59
N ALA A 67 -0.40 -4.94 -10.58
CA ALA A 67 -1.74 -4.35 -10.63
C ALA A 67 -2.56 -4.62 -9.36
N SER A 68 -2.39 -5.78 -8.72
CA SER A 68 -3.04 -6.11 -7.44
C SER A 68 -2.60 -5.21 -6.28
N GLN A 69 -1.35 -4.75 -6.27
CA GLN A 69 -0.85 -3.81 -5.26
C GLN A 69 -1.45 -2.43 -5.45
N VAL A 70 -1.59 -1.98 -6.71
CA VAL A 70 -2.26 -0.72 -7.05
C VAL A 70 -3.74 -0.78 -6.63
N LYS A 71 -4.43 -1.87 -6.98
CA LYS A 71 -5.83 -2.11 -6.57
C LYS A 71 -6.01 -1.99 -5.06
N ASN A 72 -5.16 -2.66 -4.28
CA ASN A 72 -5.20 -2.59 -2.82
C ASN A 72 -4.97 -1.18 -2.26
N LEU A 73 -4.18 -0.34 -2.93
CA LEU A 73 -3.98 1.05 -2.52
C LEU A 73 -5.19 1.92 -2.83
N LEU A 74 -5.91 1.64 -3.91
CA LEU A 74 -7.10 2.39 -4.30
C LEU A 74 -8.34 1.99 -3.48
N GLU A 75 -8.52 0.71 -3.16
CA GLU A 75 -9.73 0.19 -2.49
C GLU A 75 -9.72 0.28 -0.95
N ARG A 76 -8.55 0.38 -0.30
CA ARG A 76 -8.41 0.45 1.17
C ARG A 76 -8.03 1.82 1.65
#